data_AF-A0A357J2V4-F1
#
_entry.id   AF-A0A357J2V4-F1
#
_cell.length_a   1.000
_cell.length_b   1.000
_cell.length_c   1.000
_cell.angle_alpha   90.00
_cell.angle_beta   90.00
_cell.angle_gamma   90.00
#
_symmetry.space_group_name_H-M   'P 1'
#
loop_
_entity.id
_entity.type
_entity.pdbx_description
1 polymer ?
#
loop_
_entity_poly.entity_id
_entity_poly.type
_entity_poly.pdbx_seq_one_letter_code
_entity_poly.pdbx_strand_id
1 'polypeptide(L)'
;LRSFLVFLAIASVNLAGCKSFFRPEIPTGVERRVLTDGSLELVVTGQASKLALAKDSVAMKQTTSREAARLLLEAELQSGNYPGHKERFEIQSVEFLYDFEYCIIKGKYKKK
;
A
#
# COMPACT_ATOMS: atom_id res chain seq x y z
N LEU A 1 -63.82 2.45 -32.81
CA LEU A 1 -62.42 2.87 -32.97
C LEU A 1 -62.14 4.11 -32.11
N ARG A 2 -61.83 3.96 -30.82
CA ARG A 2 -61.17 5.01 -30.00
C ARG A 2 -60.30 4.35 -28.95
N SER A 3 -59.03 4.30 -29.34
CA SER A 3 -57.82 3.95 -28.60
C SER A 3 -57.53 4.90 -27.43
N PHE A 4 -56.82 4.37 -26.43
CA PHE A 4 -55.75 5.01 -25.64
C PHE A 4 -56.19 6.00 -24.53
N LEU A 5 -55.63 6.07 -23.32
CA LEU A 5 -54.33 5.65 -22.76
C LEU A 5 -54.46 5.47 -21.23
N VAL A 6 -53.96 4.36 -20.70
CA VAL A 6 -53.67 4.18 -19.28
C VAL A 6 -52.28 4.75 -19.02
N PHE A 7 -52.17 5.87 -18.30
CA PHE A 7 -50.89 6.38 -17.82
C PHE A 7 -50.59 5.80 -16.44
N LEU A 8 -49.89 4.67 -16.41
CA LEU A 8 -49.29 4.12 -15.19
C LEU A 8 -47.93 4.80 -14.98
N ALA A 9 -47.88 5.79 -14.10
CA ALA A 9 -46.65 6.44 -13.69
C ALA A 9 -45.83 5.48 -12.81
N ILE A 10 -44.85 4.80 -13.41
CA ILE A 10 -43.85 4.01 -12.69
C ILE A 10 -42.81 5.00 -12.15
N ALA A 11 -42.92 5.35 -10.88
CA ALA A 11 -41.88 6.06 -10.15
C ALA A 11 -40.65 5.13 -10.03
N SER A 12 -39.65 5.35 -10.88
CA SER A 12 -38.35 4.71 -10.77
C SER A 12 -37.58 5.33 -9.60
N VAL A 13 -37.65 4.65 -8.45
CA VAL A 13 -36.79 4.90 -7.30
C VAL A 13 -35.36 4.56 -7.73
N ASN A 14 -34.61 5.58 -8.16
CA ASN A 14 -33.16 5.47 -8.34
C ASN A 14 -32.54 5.33 -6.95
N LEU A 15 -32.48 4.09 -6.47
CA LEU A 15 -31.65 3.70 -5.34
C LEU A 15 -30.20 3.94 -5.77
N ALA A 16 -29.71 5.16 -5.58
CA ALA A 16 -28.31 5.52 -5.72
C ALA A 16 -27.55 4.75 -4.62
N GLY A 17 -27.23 3.48 -4.89
CA GLY A 17 -26.41 2.67 -4.03
C GLY A 17 -25.05 3.34 -3.95
N CYS A 18 -24.74 3.94 -2.80
CA CYS A 18 -23.38 4.22 -2.39
C CYS A 18 -22.63 2.88 -2.42
N LYS A 19 -21.95 2.59 -3.54
CA LYS A 19 -21.00 1.50 -3.62
C LYS A 19 -19.87 1.88 -2.66
N SER A 20 -19.90 1.35 -1.45
CA SER A 20 -18.73 1.27 -0.59
C SER A 20 -17.67 0.53 -1.41
N PHE A 21 -16.70 1.26 -1.93
CA PHE A 21 -15.53 0.66 -2.56
C PHE A 21 -14.76 -0.02 -1.43
N PHE A 22 -14.93 -1.33 -1.31
CA PHE A 22 -14.12 -2.13 -0.41
C PHE A 22 -12.66 -1.98 -0.83
N ARG A 23 -11.86 -1.33 0.03
CA ARG A 23 -10.42 -1.24 -0.14
C ARG A 23 -9.77 -2.19 0.85
N PRO A 24 -9.16 -3.30 0.40
CA PRO A 24 -8.46 -4.18 1.32
C PRO A 24 -7.31 -3.41 1.97
N GLU A 25 -7.16 -3.57 3.28
CA GLU A 25 -6.02 -3.04 4.02
C GLU A 25 -4.76 -3.83 3.61
N ILE A 26 -3.67 -3.11 3.30
CA ILE A 26 -2.39 -3.74 2.99
C ILE A 26 -1.67 -3.98 4.31
N PRO A 27 -1.23 -5.22 4.62
CA PRO A 27 -0.48 -5.47 5.83
C PRO A 27 0.81 -4.65 5.83
N THR A 28 1.09 -3.99 6.95
CA THR A 28 2.35 -3.28 7.17
C THR A 28 3.36 -4.21 7.82
N GLY A 29 4.64 -4.01 7.52
CA GLY A 29 5.71 -4.84 8.07
C GLY A 29 6.77 -5.20 7.04
N VAL A 30 7.49 -6.27 7.33
CA VAL A 30 8.59 -6.78 6.51
C VAL A 30 8.27 -8.19 6.06
N GLU A 31 8.24 -8.42 4.76
CA GLU A 31 8.23 -9.75 4.16
C GLU A 31 9.64 -10.12 3.68
N ARG A 32 10.03 -11.37 3.93
CA ARG A 32 11.31 -11.92 3.51
C ARG A 32 11.06 -13.01 2.48
N ARG A 33 11.74 -12.94 1.34
CA ARG A 33 11.63 -13.95 0.27
C ARG A 33 13.01 -14.43 -0.11
N VAL A 34 13.21 -15.75 -0.11
CA VAL A 34 14.45 -16.36 -0.61
C VAL A 34 14.33 -16.48 -2.12
N LEU A 35 15.27 -15.88 -2.84
CA LEU A 35 15.33 -15.96 -4.29
C LEU A 35 16.07 -17.23 -4.74
N THR A 36 15.88 -17.60 -6.00
CA THR A 36 16.45 -18.83 -6.59
C THR A 36 17.99 -18.82 -6.63
N ASP A 37 18.60 -17.64 -6.65
CA ASP A 37 20.06 -17.43 -6.57
C ASP A 37 20.60 -17.47 -5.11
N GLY A 38 19.73 -17.73 -4.13
CA GLY A 38 20.07 -17.75 -2.71
C GLY A 38 20.22 -16.37 -2.07
N SER A 39 19.94 -15.29 -2.82
CA SER A 39 19.80 -13.94 -2.25
C SER A 39 18.46 -13.78 -1.51
N LEU A 40 18.39 -12.78 -0.63
CA LEU A 40 17.18 -12.46 0.12
C LEU A 40 16.55 -11.19 -0.44
N GLU A 41 15.28 -11.24 -0.80
CA GLU A 41 14.47 -10.06 -1.09
C GLU A 41 13.70 -9.66 0.17
N LEU A 42 13.81 -8.39 0.52
CA LEU A 42 13.02 -7.76 1.58
C LEU A 42 12.00 -6.84 0.93
N VAL A 43 10.73 -7.06 1.23
CA VAL A 43 9.62 -6.19 0.85
C VAL A 43 9.11 -5.54 2.13
N VAL A 44 9.26 -4.23 2.23
CA VAL A 44 8.90 -3.48 3.42
C VAL A 44 7.74 -2.54 3.12
N THR A 45 6.65 -2.67 3.86
CA THR A 45 5.44 -1.87 3.67
C THR A 45 5.20 -0.98 4.88
N GLY A 46 5.23 0.33 4.67
CA GLY A 46 4.88 1.34 5.65
C GLY A 46 3.58 2.04 5.30
N GLN A 47 2.75 2.32 6.31
CA GLN A 47 1.52 3.10 6.17
C GLN A 47 1.76 4.53 6.66
N ALA A 48 1.09 5.48 6.01
CA ALA A 48 1.07 6.87 6.43
C ALA A 48 0.51 7.01 7.85
N SER A 49 0.98 8.02 8.57
CA SER A 49 0.49 8.28 9.93
C SER A 49 -1.02 8.56 9.92
N LYS A 50 -1.72 8.16 10.99
CA LYS A 50 -3.16 8.46 11.16
C LYS A 50 -3.48 9.94 10.99
N LEU A 51 -2.58 10.83 11.43
CA LEU A 51 -2.72 12.27 11.27
C LEU A 51 -2.65 12.70 9.79
N ALA A 52 -1.73 12.13 9.01
CA ALA A 52 -1.62 12.42 7.58
C ALA A 52 -2.83 11.92 6.80
N LEU A 53 -3.35 10.74 7.15
CA LEU A 53 -4.59 10.19 6.59
C LEU A 53 -5.79 11.08 6.90
N ALA A 54 -5.96 11.47 8.17
CA ALA A 54 -7.08 12.30 8.61
C ALA A 54 -7.07 13.71 8.00
N LYS A 55 -5.88 14.27 7.73
CA LYS A 55 -5.71 15.59 7.10
C LYS A 55 -5.82 15.56 5.58
N ASP A 56 -5.88 14.37 4.98
CA ASP A 56 -5.89 14.14 3.53
C ASP A 56 -4.76 14.89 2.78
N SER A 57 -3.60 15.04 3.42
CA SER A 57 -2.48 15.79 2.85
C SER A 57 -1.54 14.85 2.11
N VAL A 58 -1.51 14.92 0.78
CA VAL A 58 -0.64 14.11 -0.09
C VAL A 58 0.83 14.17 0.35
N ALA A 59 1.36 15.37 0.60
CA ALA A 59 2.75 15.55 1.02
C ALA A 59 3.04 14.85 2.36
N MET A 60 2.10 14.94 3.32
CA MET A 60 2.25 14.25 4.61
C MET A 60 2.10 12.73 4.47
N LYS A 61 1.15 12.24 3.65
CA LYS A 61 0.95 10.81 3.40
C LYS A 61 2.23 10.22 2.82
N GLN A 62 2.74 10.81 1.73
CA GLN A 62 3.95 10.38 1.04
C GLN A 62 5.19 10.37 1.95
N THR A 63 5.36 11.42 2.76
CA THR A 63 6.49 11.52 3.68
C THR A 63 6.40 10.46 4.78
N THR A 64 5.24 10.37 5.45
CA THR A 64 5.10 9.51 6.62
C THR A 64 5.03 8.02 6.26
N SER A 65 4.42 7.65 5.13
CA SER A 65 4.39 6.25 4.68
C SER A 65 5.78 5.76 4.28
N ARG A 66 6.55 6.59 3.56
CA ARG A 66 7.94 6.28 3.21
C ARG A 66 8.82 6.18 4.44
N GLU A 67 8.69 7.11 5.37
CA GLU A 67 9.50 7.09 6.59
C GLU A 67 9.18 5.88 7.47
N ALA A 68 7.91 5.48 7.57
CA ALA A 68 7.51 4.25 8.24
C ALA A 68 8.16 3.02 7.60
N ALA A 69 8.15 2.92 6.26
CA ALA A 69 8.81 1.84 5.54
C ALA A 69 10.34 1.84 5.76
N ARG A 70 10.97 3.02 5.79
CA ARG A 70 12.41 3.16 6.05
C ARG A 70 12.79 2.68 7.45
N LEU A 71 12.04 3.10 8.48
CA LEU A 71 12.30 2.70 9.87
C LEU A 71 12.14 1.19 10.08
N LEU A 72 11.11 0.58 9.47
CA LEU A 72 10.92 -0.87 9.49
C LEU A 72 12.10 -1.61 8.84
N LEU A 73 12.57 -1.12 7.69
CA LEU A 73 13.74 -1.69 7.02
C LEU A 73 15.00 -1.58 7.88
N GLU A 74 15.24 -0.41 8.49
CA GLU A 74 16.41 -0.20 9.34
C GLU A 74 16.40 -1.10 10.58
N ALA A 75 15.24 -1.22 11.24
CA ALA A 75 15.08 -2.13 12.37
C ALA A 75 15.34 -3.58 11.97
N GLU A 76 14.84 -4.01 10.80
CA GLU A 76 15.07 -5.36 10.28
C GLU A 76 16.57 -5.60 10.01
N LEU A 77 17.24 -4.69 9.31
CA LEU A 77 18.65 -4.81 8.97
C LEU A 77 19.56 -4.80 10.22
N GLN A 78 19.13 -4.10 11.28
CA GLN A 78 19.82 -4.03 12.57
C GLN A 78 19.58 -5.26 13.47
N SER A 79 18.55 -6.08 13.19
CA SER A 79 18.19 -7.25 14.01
C SER A 79 19.26 -8.36 14.10
N GLY A 80 20.40 -8.20 13.43
CA GLY A 80 21.55 -9.09 13.52
C GLY A 80 21.60 -10.20 12.45
N ASN A 81 20.55 -10.35 11.64
CA ASN A 81 20.50 -11.37 10.57
C ASN A 81 21.22 -10.95 9.27
N TYR A 82 21.74 -9.72 9.20
CA TYR A 82 22.31 -9.12 7.98
C TYR A 82 23.70 -8.50 8.23
N PRO A 83 24.76 -9.32 8.35
CA PRO A 83 26.11 -8.81 8.52
C PRO A 83 26.53 -7.98 7.29
N GLY A 84 27.07 -6.79 7.52
CA GLY A 84 27.48 -5.89 6.44
C GLY A 84 26.32 -5.37 5.57
N HIS A 85 25.11 -5.23 6.13
CA HIS A 85 23.92 -4.82 5.39
C HIS A 85 24.09 -3.51 4.60
N LYS A 86 24.87 -2.54 5.11
CA LYS A 86 25.13 -1.27 4.42
C LYS A 86 25.80 -1.45 3.04
N GLU A 87 26.58 -2.50 2.86
CA GLU A 87 27.35 -2.76 1.63
C GLU A 87 26.65 -3.76 0.70
N ARG A 88 25.72 -4.56 1.23
CA ARG A 88 25.11 -5.71 0.53
C ARG A 88 23.64 -5.57 0.23
N PHE A 89 22.97 -4.62 0.87
CA PHE A 89 21.57 -4.34 0.64
C PHE A 89 21.42 -3.27 -0.44
N GLU A 90 20.70 -3.60 -1.50
CA GLU A 90 20.45 -2.72 -2.63
C GLU A 90 18.95 -2.49 -2.77
N ILE A 91 18.51 -1.23 -2.66
CA ILE A 91 17.11 -0.86 -2.89
C ILE A 91 16.84 -0.94 -4.40
N GLN A 92 15.83 -1.72 -4.76
CA GLN A 92 15.44 -1.93 -6.16
C GLN A 92 14.31 -1.01 -6.58
N SER A 93 13.31 -0.85 -5.72
CA SER A 93 12.17 0.02 -6.01
C SER A 93 11.59 0.64 -4.75
N VAL A 94 10.95 1.80 -4.96
CA VAL A 94 10.11 2.48 -3.99
C VAL A 94 8.79 2.78 -4.70
N GLU A 95 7.70 2.19 -4.21
CA GLU A 95 6.37 2.26 -4.82
C GLU A 95 5.39 2.88 -3.84
N PHE A 96 4.60 3.85 -4.29
CA PHE A 96 3.50 4.39 -3.52
C PHE A 96 2.20 3.76 -3.99
N LEU A 97 1.40 3.30 -3.04
CA LEU A 97 0.09 2.73 -3.31
C LEU A 97 -0.98 3.62 -2.69
N TYR A 98 -2.17 3.50 -3.25
CA TYR A 98 -3.37 3.93 -2.56
C TYR A 98 -3.36 5.42 -2.18
N ASP A 99 -3.09 6.30 -3.14
CA ASP A 99 -2.97 7.75 -2.88
C ASP A 99 -1.95 8.07 -1.77
N PHE A 100 -0.77 7.46 -1.90
CA PHE A 100 0.38 7.66 -1.00
C PHE A 100 0.17 7.18 0.45
N GLU A 101 -0.98 6.55 0.74
CA GLU A 101 -1.27 5.96 2.05
C GLU A 101 -0.29 4.86 2.43
N TYR A 102 0.25 4.16 1.44
CA TYR A 102 1.25 3.11 1.67
C TYR A 102 2.48 3.36 0.79
N CYS A 103 3.64 3.00 1.35
CA CYS A 103 4.90 2.97 0.65
C CYS A 103 5.49 1.57 0.77
N ILE A 104 5.91 1.01 -0.36
CA ILE A 104 6.61 -0.26 -0.44
C ILE A 104 8.05 0.01 -0.86
N ILE A 105 9.01 -0.45 -0.07
CA ILE A 105 10.43 -0.48 -0.41
C ILE A 105 10.80 -1.93 -0.68
N LYS A 106 11.26 -2.22 -1.89
CA LYS A 106 11.81 -3.54 -2.25
C LYS A 106 13.32 -3.43 -2.34
N GLY A 107 14.02 -4.35 -1.71
CA GLY A 107 15.47 -4.42 -1.82
C GLY A 107 15.98 -5.84 -1.76
N LYS A 108 17.18 -6.06 -2.32
CA LYS A 108 17.85 -7.35 -2.30
C LYS A 108 19.08 -7.29 -1.43
N TYR A 109 19.26 -8.33 -0.62
CA TYR A 109 20.45 -8.61 0.15
C TYR A 109 21.22 -9.74 -0.53
N LYS A 110 22.41 -9.42 -1.05
CA LYS A 110 23.28 -10.40 -1.72
C LYS A 110 23.94 -11.33 -0.70
N LYS A 111 23.77 -12.64 -0.89
CA LYS A 111 24.52 -13.66 -0.15
C LYS A 111 25.97 -13.67 -0.66
N LYS A 112 26.93 -13.80 0.27
CA LYS A 112 28.36 -13.86 -0.04
C LYS A 112 28.74 -15.21 -0.63
#